data_AF-A0A668SCP9-F1
#
_entry.id   AF-A0A668SCP9-F1
#
_cell.length_a   1.000
_cell.length_b   1.000
_cell.length_c   1.000
_cell.angle_alpha   90.00
_cell.angle_beta   90.00
_cell.angle_gamma   90.00
#
_symmetry.space_group_name_H-M   'P 1'
#
loop_
_entity.id
_entity.type
_entity.pdbx_description
1 polymer ?
#
loop_
_entity_poly.entity_id
_entity_poly.type
_entity_poly.pdbx_seq_one_letter_code
_entity_poly.pdbx_strand_id
1 'polypeptide(L)'
;MSAQKDCEFLVKRARELVSDDPCAAKAWLITARTLYPADFNIQYEMYIIERNAEKTASAGRLLYDMFINFPDQPIVWREISVITLLEVVSGLVPPNQEAPKTPEDQVRTVIQTLVEQSLFPFFPPFLANQLRAFTDSRDDLSLGHVVVLLQYDWPQGEMLFLKAVDKICQQGSFQYENFFNYVTNIDMLEEFAYLRTPEGGRIQLELLPNQGMLIKHHTVTRGITKGVKEDFRLAMERQVSRCGENLLAVLHRFCINEKIIIIQSLP
;
A
#
# COMPACT_ATOMS: atom_id res chain seq x y z
N MET A 1 -2.86 -42.02 -4.03
CA MET A 1 -3.46 -41.15 -3.00
C MET A 1 -3.12 -39.72 -3.40
N SER A 2 -4.10 -38.81 -3.44
CA SER A 2 -3.92 -37.46 -4.00
C SER A 2 -3.25 -36.54 -2.98
N ALA A 3 -2.20 -35.80 -3.39
CA ALA A 3 -1.46 -34.87 -2.54
C ALA A 3 -2.34 -33.94 -1.68
N GLN A 4 -3.49 -33.51 -2.20
CA GLN A 4 -4.49 -32.72 -1.47
C GLN A 4 -4.95 -33.36 -0.15
N LYS A 5 -5.21 -34.67 -0.16
CA LYS A 5 -5.67 -35.42 1.03
C LYS A 5 -4.56 -35.55 2.07
N ASP A 6 -3.31 -35.60 1.61
CA ASP A 6 -2.15 -35.68 2.48
C ASP A 6 -1.89 -34.34 3.18
N CYS A 7 -2.02 -33.21 2.47
CA CYS A 7 -1.97 -31.86 3.05
C CYS A 7 -3.04 -31.65 4.14
N GLU A 8 -4.30 -31.98 3.83
CA GLU A 8 -5.42 -31.85 4.76
C GLU A 8 -5.23 -32.71 6.01
N PHE A 9 -4.71 -33.93 5.86
CA PHE A 9 -4.41 -34.82 6.97
C PHE A 9 -3.35 -34.22 7.91
N LEU A 10 -2.26 -33.68 7.35
CA LEU A 10 -1.17 -33.09 8.12
C LEU A 10 -1.63 -31.86 8.91
N VAL A 11 -2.40 -30.98 8.27
CA VAL A 11 -3.01 -29.80 8.91
C VAL A 11 -3.97 -30.22 10.02
N LYS A 12 -4.80 -31.24 9.78
CA LYS A 12 -5.73 -31.76 10.78
C LYS A 12 -4.99 -32.32 12.00
N ARG A 13 -3.92 -33.08 11.79
CA ARG A 13 -3.09 -33.62 12.89
C ARG A 13 -2.41 -32.53 13.69
N ALA A 14 -1.91 -31.48 13.04
CA ALA A 14 -1.37 -30.33 13.74
C ALA A 14 -2.42 -29.70 14.66
N ARG A 15 -3.63 -29.41 14.14
CA ARG A 15 -4.73 -28.79 14.91
C ARG A 15 -5.15 -29.57 16.15
N GLU A 16 -5.26 -30.89 16.03
CA GLU A 16 -5.62 -31.78 17.15
C GLU A 16 -4.63 -31.68 18.32
N LEU A 17 -3.37 -31.33 18.03
CA LEU A 17 -2.30 -31.28 19.03
C LEU A 17 -2.02 -29.86 19.54
N VAL A 18 -2.61 -28.82 18.96
CA VAL A 18 -2.27 -27.42 19.32
C VAL A 18 -2.49 -27.13 20.80
N SER A 19 -3.57 -27.66 21.39
CA SER A 19 -3.89 -27.45 22.82
C SER A 19 -3.06 -28.32 23.76
N ASP A 20 -2.73 -29.54 23.32
CA ASP A 20 -2.19 -30.59 24.19
C ASP A 20 -0.66 -30.67 24.12
N ASP A 21 -0.11 -30.57 22.90
CA ASP A 21 1.32 -30.57 22.61
C ASP A 21 1.65 -29.61 21.45
N PRO A 22 1.87 -28.32 21.76
CA PRO A 22 2.23 -27.32 20.77
C PRO A 22 3.53 -27.64 20.01
N CYS A 23 4.45 -28.39 20.61
CA CYS A 23 5.70 -28.78 19.95
C CYS A 23 5.45 -29.85 18.89
N ALA A 24 4.63 -30.85 19.20
CA ALA A 24 4.22 -31.85 18.23
C ALA A 24 3.38 -31.23 17.10
N ALA A 25 2.45 -30.32 17.40
CA ALA A 25 1.70 -29.57 16.38
C ALA A 25 2.64 -28.83 15.41
N LYS A 26 3.67 -28.15 15.93
CA LYS A 26 4.68 -27.49 15.10
C LYS A 26 5.49 -28.47 14.25
N ALA A 27 5.88 -29.62 14.80
CA ALA A 27 6.62 -30.65 14.07
C ALA A 27 5.81 -31.17 12.86
N TRP A 28 4.50 -31.36 13.03
CA TRP A 28 3.60 -31.73 11.94
C TRP A 28 3.56 -30.68 10.83
N LEU A 29 3.45 -29.40 11.19
CA LEU A 29 3.42 -28.32 10.20
C LEU A 29 4.76 -28.09 9.51
N ILE A 30 5.88 -28.21 10.22
CA ILE A 30 7.22 -28.13 9.62
C ILE A 30 7.40 -29.26 8.60
N THR A 31 6.95 -30.47 8.95
CA THR A 31 6.93 -31.60 8.03
C THR A 31 6.05 -31.30 6.82
N ALA A 32 4.84 -30.82 7.04
CA ALA A 32 3.90 -30.47 5.97
C ALA A 32 4.46 -29.41 5.03
N ARG A 33 5.05 -28.34 5.56
CA ARG A 33 5.66 -27.26 4.77
C ARG A 33 6.86 -27.76 3.97
N THR A 34 7.63 -28.69 4.52
CA THR A 34 8.78 -29.29 3.82
C THR A 34 8.31 -30.13 2.62
N LEU A 35 7.20 -30.86 2.78
CA LEU A 35 6.65 -31.72 1.72
C LEU A 35 5.84 -30.93 0.68
N TYR A 36 5.15 -29.86 1.11
CA TYR A 36 4.22 -29.08 0.29
C TYR A 36 4.42 -27.57 0.50
N PRO A 37 5.58 -27.01 0.12
CA PRO A 37 5.92 -25.61 0.40
C PRO A 37 5.01 -24.60 -0.31
N ALA A 38 4.42 -25.00 -1.44
CA ALA A 38 3.52 -24.18 -2.25
C ALA A 38 2.03 -24.32 -1.87
N ASP A 39 1.70 -25.03 -0.78
CA ASP A 39 0.32 -25.13 -0.31
C ASP A 39 -0.01 -23.98 0.64
N PHE A 40 -0.96 -23.13 0.25
CA PHE A 40 -1.36 -21.98 1.04
C PHE A 40 -1.96 -22.37 2.41
N ASN A 41 -2.73 -23.46 2.49
CA ASN A 41 -3.42 -23.84 3.72
C ASN A 41 -2.44 -24.24 4.82
N ILE A 42 -1.35 -24.93 4.46
CA ILE A 42 -0.27 -25.28 5.38
C ILE A 42 0.40 -24.02 5.93
N GLN A 43 0.73 -23.06 5.05
CA GLN A 43 1.39 -21.81 5.45
C GLN A 43 0.48 -20.96 6.34
N TYR A 44 -0.80 -20.87 5.99
CA TYR A 44 -1.80 -20.15 6.77
C TYR A 44 -2.04 -20.78 8.14
N GLU A 45 -2.06 -22.11 8.22
CA GLU A 45 -2.21 -22.78 9.51
C GLU A 45 -1.01 -22.52 10.43
N MET A 46 0.21 -22.55 9.88
CA MET A 46 1.41 -22.17 10.63
C MET A 46 1.30 -20.74 11.18
N TYR A 47 0.84 -19.80 10.35
CA TYR A 47 0.62 -18.42 10.78
C TYR A 47 -0.40 -18.32 11.91
N ILE A 48 -1.57 -18.96 11.79
CA ILE A 48 -2.64 -18.91 12.79
C ILE A 48 -2.18 -19.46 14.13
N ILE A 49 -1.43 -20.56 14.14
CA ILE A 49 -0.92 -21.16 15.37
C ILE A 49 0.09 -20.24 16.06
N GLU A 50 1.04 -19.65 15.32
CA GLU A 50 1.99 -18.71 15.91
C GLU A 50 1.30 -17.41 16.38
N ARG A 51 0.32 -16.92 15.64
CA ARG A 51 -0.47 -15.73 15.99
C ARG A 51 -1.26 -15.94 17.27
N ASN A 52 -2.00 -17.04 17.38
CA ASN A 52 -2.81 -17.37 18.55
C ASN A 52 -1.95 -17.71 19.78
N ALA A 53 -0.70 -18.12 19.56
CA ALA A 53 0.30 -18.30 20.61
C ALA A 53 1.04 -17.00 20.98
N GLU A 54 0.60 -15.85 20.46
CA GLU A 54 1.19 -14.52 20.66
C GLU A 54 2.68 -14.43 20.26
N LYS A 55 3.14 -15.33 19.38
CA LYS A 55 4.52 -15.36 18.85
C LYS A 55 4.63 -14.44 17.65
N THR A 56 4.46 -13.15 17.91
CA THR A 56 4.36 -12.06 16.93
C THR A 56 5.49 -12.03 15.91
N ALA A 57 6.75 -12.22 16.33
CA ALA A 57 7.89 -12.24 15.42
C ALA A 57 7.86 -13.40 14.42
N SER A 58 7.39 -14.57 14.85
CA SER A 58 7.27 -15.75 13.97
C SER A 58 6.03 -15.65 13.09
N ALA A 59 4.91 -15.19 13.64
CA ALA A 59 3.69 -14.93 12.90
C ALA A 59 3.91 -13.88 11.80
N GLY A 60 4.62 -12.78 12.10
CA GLY A 60 4.94 -11.74 11.12
C GLY A 60 5.78 -12.25 9.95
N ARG A 61 6.80 -13.09 10.22
CA ARG A 61 7.58 -13.74 9.15
C ARG A 61 6.73 -14.65 8.26
N LEU A 62 5.86 -15.46 8.86
CA LEU A 62 4.97 -16.35 8.09
C LEU A 62 3.94 -15.55 7.27
N LEU A 63 3.42 -14.46 7.81
CA LEU A 63 2.52 -13.56 7.09
C LEU A 63 3.23 -12.92 5.89
N TYR A 64 4.48 -12.51 6.06
CA TYR A 64 5.31 -11.99 4.97
C TYR A 64 5.58 -13.05 3.89
N ASP A 65 5.99 -14.25 4.28
CA ASP A 65 6.21 -15.35 3.34
C ASP A 65 4.93 -15.65 2.56
N MET A 66 3.76 -15.58 3.21
CA MET A 66 2.47 -15.77 2.53
C MET A 66 2.14 -14.64 1.58
N PHE A 67 2.45 -13.40 1.94
CA PHE A 67 2.24 -12.22 1.10
C PHE A 67 3.03 -12.30 -0.21
N ILE A 68 4.30 -12.70 -0.13
CA ILE A 68 5.16 -12.81 -1.31
C ILE A 68 4.75 -13.98 -2.21
N ASN A 69 4.46 -15.14 -1.62
CA ASN A 69 4.26 -16.37 -2.38
C ASN A 69 2.79 -16.60 -2.79
N PHE A 70 1.83 -15.94 -2.14
CA PHE A 70 0.39 -16.11 -2.38
C PHE A 70 -0.38 -14.78 -2.41
N PRO A 71 0.03 -13.82 -3.27
CA PRO A 71 -0.56 -12.48 -3.30
C PRO A 71 -2.05 -12.49 -3.69
N ASP A 72 -2.50 -13.49 -4.45
CA ASP A 72 -3.89 -13.63 -4.89
C ASP A 72 -4.84 -14.11 -3.78
N GLN A 73 -4.31 -14.54 -2.64
CA GLN A 73 -5.12 -15.06 -1.54
C GLN A 73 -5.71 -13.90 -0.71
N PRO A 74 -7.04 -13.66 -0.75
CA PRO A 74 -7.66 -12.49 -0.14
C PRO A 74 -7.55 -12.49 1.40
N ILE A 75 -7.38 -13.68 1.99
CA ILE A 75 -7.17 -13.85 3.43
C ILE A 75 -5.89 -13.16 3.90
N VAL A 76 -4.81 -13.19 3.11
CA VAL A 76 -3.53 -12.57 3.49
C VAL A 76 -3.69 -11.07 3.62
N TRP A 77 -4.34 -10.45 2.62
CA TRP A 77 -4.67 -9.02 2.64
C TRP A 77 -5.63 -8.62 3.75
N ARG A 78 -6.55 -9.51 4.14
CA ARG A 78 -7.45 -9.28 5.27
C ARG A 78 -6.68 -9.21 6.57
N GLU A 79 -5.74 -10.13 6.80
CA GLU A 79 -4.90 -10.15 7.99
C GLU A 79 -4.00 -8.91 8.05
N ILE A 80 -3.37 -8.52 6.94
CA ILE A 80 -2.61 -7.26 6.83
C ILE A 80 -3.51 -6.06 7.17
N SER A 81 -4.70 -5.98 6.58
CA SER A 81 -5.65 -4.88 6.84
C SER A 81 -6.06 -4.82 8.31
N VAL A 82 -6.30 -5.96 8.97
CA VAL A 82 -6.67 -6.02 10.39
C VAL A 82 -5.51 -5.51 11.26
N ILE A 83 -4.29 -5.95 10.98
CA ILE A 83 -3.10 -5.50 11.72
C ILE A 83 -2.95 -3.98 11.58
N THR A 84 -3.02 -3.45 10.36
CA THR A 84 -2.85 -2.02 10.13
C THR A 84 -4.03 -1.18 10.63
N LEU A 85 -5.26 -1.71 10.65
CA LEU A 85 -6.42 -1.05 11.26
C LEU A 85 -6.30 -0.99 12.79
N LEU A 86 -5.83 -2.05 13.43
CA LEU A 86 -5.58 -2.08 14.88
C LEU A 86 -4.54 -1.03 15.29
N GLU A 87 -3.54 -0.77 14.45
CA GLU A 87 -2.55 0.30 14.64
C GLU A 87 -3.18 1.70 14.58
N VAL A 88 -4.04 1.97 13.57
CA VAL A 88 -4.72 3.27 13.43
C VAL A 88 -5.63 3.55 14.62
N VAL A 89 -6.39 2.55 15.08
CA VAL A 89 -7.26 2.66 16.26
C VAL A 89 -6.43 2.92 17.53
N SER A 90 -5.26 2.30 17.65
CA SER A 90 -4.35 2.47 18.80
C SER A 90 -3.55 3.78 18.75
N GLY A 91 -3.40 4.40 17.57
CA GLY A 91 -2.76 5.70 17.36
C GLY A 91 -3.66 6.90 17.64
N LEU A 92 -4.97 6.70 17.87
CA LEU A 92 -5.91 7.74 18.28
C LEU A 92 -5.90 8.03 19.79
N VAL A 93 -5.05 7.34 20.57
CA VAL A 93 -4.85 7.63 21.99
C VAL A 93 -3.82 8.76 22.12
N PRO A 94 -4.18 9.95 22.66
CA PRO A 94 -3.25 11.05 22.80
C PRO A 94 -2.10 10.66 23.74
N PRO A 95 -0.85 11.08 23.46
CA PRO A 95 0.28 10.81 24.32
C PRO A 95 0.19 11.77 25.50
N ASN A 96 -0.32 11.29 26.64
CA ASN A 96 -0.07 11.98 27.89
C ASN A 96 0.23 10.96 29.00
N GLN A 97 1.48 11.04 29.47
CA GLN A 97 2.08 10.49 30.69
C GLN A 97 2.83 9.14 30.62
N GLU A 98 4.16 9.31 30.78
CA GLU A 98 5.18 8.46 31.41
C GLU A 98 5.74 7.19 30.71
N ALA A 99 7.01 6.94 31.05
CA ALA A 99 7.93 5.96 30.46
C ALA A 99 7.46 4.49 30.53
N PRO A 100 7.88 3.62 29.59
CA PRO A 100 7.27 2.32 29.35
C PRO A 100 7.59 1.33 30.46
N LYS A 101 6.57 0.66 31.01
CA LYS A 101 6.75 -0.38 32.05
C LYS A 101 5.91 -1.64 31.85
N THR A 102 5.29 -1.87 30.71
CA THR A 102 4.54 -3.11 30.46
C THR A 102 5.09 -3.89 29.26
N PRO A 103 5.04 -5.24 29.30
CA PRO A 103 5.45 -6.10 28.18
C PRO A 103 4.75 -5.76 26.86
N GLU A 104 3.55 -5.17 26.93
CA GLU A 104 2.72 -4.76 25.80
C GLU A 104 3.34 -3.60 24.98
N ASP A 105 4.03 -2.66 25.62
CA ASP A 105 4.70 -1.54 24.92
C ASP A 105 5.97 -2.00 24.17
N GLN A 106 6.65 -3.02 24.70
CA GLN A 106 7.76 -3.68 24.00
C GLN A 106 7.26 -4.48 22.80
N VAL A 107 6.12 -5.16 22.93
CA VAL A 107 5.46 -5.88 21.83
C VAL A 107 5.01 -4.92 20.73
N ARG A 108 4.46 -3.75 21.08
CA ARG A 108 4.07 -2.69 20.15
C ARG A 108 5.26 -2.15 19.35
N THR A 109 6.39 -1.91 20.01
CA THR A 109 7.63 -1.45 19.38
C THR A 109 8.24 -2.52 18.46
N VAL A 110 8.19 -3.80 18.88
CA VAL A 110 8.71 -4.93 18.08
C VAL A 110 7.85 -5.22 16.86
N ILE A 111 6.52 -5.12 16.95
CA ILE A 111 5.60 -5.28 15.82
C ILE A 111 5.74 -4.12 14.82
N GLN A 112 5.84 -2.88 15.31
CA GLN A 112 6.12 -1.71 14.49
C GLN A 112 7.46 -1.87 13.74
N THR A 113 8.50 -2.32 14.44
CA THR A 113 9.81 -2.62 13.85
C THR A 113 9.72 -3.77 12.83
N LEU A 114 8.88 -4.79 13.08
CA LEU A 114 8.70 -5.92 12.17
C LEU A 114 7.97 -5.53 10.88
N VAL A 115 6.93 -4.70 10.94
CA VAL A 115 6.22 -4.21 9.74
C VAL A 115 7.11 -3.26 8.94
N GLU A 116 7.79 -2.33 9.61
CA GLU A 116 8.80 -1.43 9.03
C GLU A 116 10.03 -2.17 8.48
N GLN A 117 10.38 -3.35 9.01
CA GLN A 117 11.49 -4.18 8.50
C GLN A 117 11.08 -5.26 7.51
N SER A 118 9.80 -5.62 7.38
CA SER A 118 9.35 -6.71 6.50
C SER A 118 8.65 -6.24 5.23
N LEU A 119 7.74 -5.26 5.30
CA LEU A 119 7.02 -4.76 4.12
C LEU A 119 7.79 -3.67 3.38
N PHE A 120 8.64 -2.96 4.09
CA PHE A 120 9.08 -1.61 3.74
C PHE A 120 10.50 -1.49 3.16
N PRO A 121 11.50 -2.31 3.54
CA PRO A 121 12.82 -2.29 2.89
C PRO A 121 12.80 -2.88 1.47
N PHE A 122 11.75 -3.63 1.12
CA PHE A 122 11.55 -4.23 -0.20
C PHE A 122 10.54 -3.48 -1.07
N PHE A 123 9.90 -2.45 -0.52
CA PHE A 123 9.00 -1.55 -1.23
C PHE A 123 9.72 -0.81 -2.38
N PRO A 124 10.97 -0.30 -2.22
CA PRO A 124 11.67 0.40 -3.31
C PRO A 124 12.05 -0.50 -4.51
N PRO A 125 12.61 -1.72 -4.33
CA PRO A 125 12.82 -2.66 -5.44
C PRO A 125 11.50 -3.10 -6.11
N PHE A 126 10.44 -3.29 -5.31
CA PHE A 126 9.10 -3.59 -5.81
C PHE A 126 8.56 -2.44 -6.66
N LEU A 127 8.57 -1.20 -6.15
CA LEU A 127 8.21 0.02 -6.88
C LEU A 127 9.02 0.17 -8.17
N ALA A 128 10.33 -0.05 -8.14
CA ALA A 128 11.20 0.06 -9.31
C ALA A 128 10.87 -0.97 -10.41
N ASN A 129 10.54 -2.22 -10.05
CA ASN A 129 10.09 -3.23 -11.01
C ASN A 129 8.68 -2.93 -11.55
N GLN A 130 7.77 -2.44 -10.70
CA GLN A 130 6.42 -2.03 -11.09
C GLN A 130 6.43 -0.83 -12.04
N LEU A 131 7.30 0.15 -11.78
CA LEU A 131 7.51 1.30 -12.66
C LEU A 131 7.82 0.87 -14.09
N ARG A 132 8.65 -0.16 -14.29
CA ARG A 132 8.99 -0.64 -15.64
C ARG A 132 7.80 -1.25 -16.37
N ALA A 133 6.88 -1.88 -15.65
CA ALA A 133 5.66 -2.46 -16.23
C ALA A 133 4.59 -1.37 -16.52
N PHE A 134 4.51 -0.33 -15.68
CA PHE A 134 3.52 0.75 -15.82
C PHE A 134 3.98 1.91 -16.71
N THR A 135 5.29 2.13 -16.91
CA THR A 135 5.78 3.21 -17.78
C THR A 135 5.54 2.95 -19.27
N ASP A 136 5.27 1.70 -19.69
CA ASP A 136 5.04 1.39 -21.10
C ASP A 136 3.58 1.61 -21.57
N SER A 137 2.58 1.66 -20.67
CA SER A 137 1.17 1.85 -21.03
C SER A 137 0.74 3.32 -20.98
N ARG A 138 -0.26 3.76 -21.77
CA ARG A 138 -0.82 5.12 -21.68
C ARG A 138 -1.87 5.28 -20.56
N ASP A 139 -1.84 4.42 -19.54
CA ASP A 139 -2.84 4.44 -18.48
C ASP A 139 -2.47 5.44 -17.38
N ASP A 140 -3.17 6.59 -17.36
CA ASP A 140 -2.97 7.64 -16.37
C ASP A 140 -3.33 7.18 -14.95
N LEU A 141 -4.28 6.25 -14.81
CA LEU A 141 -4.67 5.70 -13.51
C LEU A 141 -3.51 4.96 -12.85
N SER A 142 -2.90 4.03 -13.57
CA SER A 142 -1.70 3.31 -13.13
C SER A 142 -0.54 4.26 -12.84
N LEU A 143 -0.31 5.25 -13.72
CA LEU A 143 0.75 6.23 -13.53
C LEU A 143 0.51 7.10 -12.28
N GLY A 144 -0.74 7.48 -12.00
CA GLY A 144 -1.12 8.19 -10.78
C GLY A 144 -0.95 7.33 -9.52
N HIS A 145 -1.25 6.03 -9.58
CA HIS A 145 -1.01 5.10 -8.46
C HIS A 145 0.48 5.00 -8.13
N VAL A 146 1.33 4.96 -9.16
CA VAL A 146 2.78 4.99 -9.01
C VAL A 146 3.25 6.28 -8.35
N VAL A 147 2.71 7.45 -8.77
CA VAL A 147 3.02 8.75 -8.13
C VAL A 147 2.67 8.74 -6.64
N VAL A 148 1.51 8.20 -6.26
CA VAL A 148 1.12 8.10 -4.84
C VAL A 148 2.11 7.25 -4.05
N LEU A 149 2.47 6.07 -4.58
CA LEU A 149 3.39 5.14 -3.90
C LEU A 149 4.82 5.66 -3.81
N LEU A 150 5.28 6.45 -4.79
CA LEU A 150 6.62 7.03 -4.80
C LEU A 150 6.89 8.01 -3.66
N GLN A 151 5.85 8.54 -3.01
CA GLN A 151 6.01 9.34 -1.81
C GLN A 151 6.71 8.57 -0.68
N TYR A 152 6.55 7.24 -0.65
CA TYR A 152 7.13 6.38 0.39
C TYR A 152 8.66 6.44 0.41
N ASP A 153 9.28 6.37 -0.77
CA ASP A 153 10.73 6.29 -0.93
C ASP A 153 11.37 7.68 -1.03
N TRP A 154 10.63 8.77 -0.78
CA TRP A 154 11.16 10.12 -0.87
C TRP A 154 12.21 10.39 0.22
N PRO A 155 13.35 11.04 -0.10
CA PRO A 155 13.74 11.62 -1.40
C PRO A 155 14.45 10.64 -2.36
N GLN A 156 14.70 9.39 -1.96
CA GLN A 156 15.54 8.46 -2.73
C GLN A 156 14.86 7.98 -4.02
N GLY A 157 13.54 7.95 -4.03
CA GLY A 157 12.69 7.67 -5.18
C GLY A 157 12.51 8.83 -6.16
N GLU A 158 13.13 10.00 -5.94
CA GLU A 158 12.96 11.21 -6.78
C GLU A 158 13.24 10.93 -8.26
N MET A 159 14.32 10.20 -8.57
CA MET A 159 14.68 9.86 -9.95
C MET A 159 13.57 9.08 -10.69
N LEU A 160 12.81 8.26 -9.97
CA LEU A 160 11.69 7.49 -10.53
C LEU A 160 10.45 8.37 -10.71
N PHE A 161 10.22 9.30 -9.78
CA PHE A 161 9.19 10.32 -9.89
C PHE A 161 9.42 11.22 -11.11
N LEU A 162 10.64 11.70 -11.33
CA LEU A 162 10.98 12.53 -12.49
C LEU A 162 10.74 11.79 -13.82
N LYS A 163 10.98 10.48 -13.88
CA LYS A 163 10.63 9.67 -15.06
C LYS A 163 9.12 9.59 -15.29
N ALA A 164 8.32 9.51 -14.22
CA ALA A 164 6.87 9.56 -14.33
C ALA A 164 6.39 10.94 -14.82
N VAL A 165 7.01 12.02 -14.33
CA VAL A 165 6.75 13.39 -14.79
C VAL A 165 7.13 13.57 -16.26
N ASP A 166 8.29 13.10 -16.70
CA ASP A 166 8.71 13.15 -18.11
C ASP A 166 7.69 12.46 -19.03
N LYS A 167 7.13 11.34 -18.58
CA LYS A 167 6.08 10.63 -19.30
C LYS A 167 4.78 11.44 -19.37
N ILE A 168 4.37 12.07 -18.27
CA ILE A 168 3.23 12.99 -18.24
C ILE A 168 3.45 14.16 -19.23
N CYS A 169 4.66 14.72 -19.26
CA CYS A 169 5.03 15.76 -20.21
C CYS A 169 4.92 15.29 -21.67
N GLN A 170 5.38 14.07 -21.96
CA GLN A 170 5.26 13.46 -23.29
C GLN A 170 3.80 13.20 -23.70
N GLN A 171 2.92 12.89 -22.74
CA GLN A 171 1.49 12.70 -22.98
C GLN A 171 0.77 14.04 -23.23
N GLY A 172 1.23 15.14 -22.62
CA GLY A 172 0.64 16.48 -22.75
C GLY A 172 -0.64 16.69 -21.92
N SER A 173 -1.19 15.61 -21.37
CA SER A 173 -2.32 15.60 -20.46
C SER A 173 -2.16 14.48 -19.44
N PHE A 174 -2.72 14.67 -18.25
CA PHE A 174 -2.75 13.64 -17.21
C PHE A 174 -4.02 13.77 -16.38
N GLN A 175 -4.76 12.66 -16.28
CA GLN A 175 -6.01 12.56 -15.52
C GLN A 175 -5.84 11.61 -14.32
N TYR A 176 -6.03 12.15 -13.12
CA TYR A 176 -5.97 11.34 -11.90
C TYR A 176 -6.77 11.96 -10.76
N GLU A 177 -8.02 11.52 -10.60
CA GLU A 177 -8.97 12.09 -9.62
C GLU A 177 -8.57 11.84 -8.16
N ASN A 178 -7.70 10.85 -7.93
CA ASN A 178 -7.20 10.48 -6.61
C ASN A 178 -6.00 11.32 -6.14
N PHE A 179 -5.50 12.25 -6.96
CA PHE A 179 -4.32 13.05 -6.66
C PHE A 179 -4.43 13.78 -5.31
N PHE A 180 -5.46 14.61 -5.14
CA PHE A 180 -5.68 15.35 -3.91
C PHE A 180 -6.18 14.48 -2.75
N ASN A 181 -6.47 13.20 -2.97
CA ASN A 181 -6.82 12.30 -1.87
C ASN A 181 -5.54 11.84 -1.14
N TYR A 182 -4.47 11.58 -1.89
CA TYR A 182 -3.32 10.82 -1.39
C TYR A 182 -1.93 11.45 -1.59
N VAL A 183 -1.76 12.45 -2.46
CA VAL A 183 -0.46 13.11 -2.67
C VAL A 183 -0.29 14.27 -1.70
N THR A 184 0.54 14.13 -0.68
CA THR A 184 0.79 15.14 0.36
C THR A 184 2.23 15.64 0.40
N ASN A 185 3.16 15.02 -0.35
CA ASN A 185 4.55 15.46 -0.45
C ASN A 185 4.65 16.83 -1.15
N ILE A 186 5.27 17.81 -0.50
CA ILE A 186 5.33 19.21 -0.97
C ILE A 186 6.07 19.33 -2.30
N ASP A 187 7.23 18.68 -2.44
CA ASP A 187 8.05 18.77 -3.64
C ASP A 187 7.29 18.22 -4.87
N MET A 188 6.56 17.11 -4.68
CA MET A 188 5.68 16.58 -5.74
C MET A 188 4.53 17.53 -6.08
N LEU A 189 3.91 18.17 -5.07
CA LEU A 189 2.84 19.15 -5.31
C LEU A 189 3.35 20.37 -6.09
N GLU A 190 4.57 20.83 -5.78
CA GLU A 190 5.24 21.91 -6.50
C GLU A 190 5.47 21.55 -7.97
N GLU A 191 6.00 20.35 -8.22
CA GLU A 191 6.22 19.86 -9.59
C GLU A 191 4.92 19.80 -10.40
N PHE A 192 3.83 19.25 -9.82
CA PHE A 192 2.53 19.26 -10.49
C PHE A 192 1.95 20.67 -10.69
N ALA A 193 2.24 21.62 -9.80
CA ALA A 193 1.88 23.02 -10.02
C ALA A 193 2.69 23.62 -11.19
N TYR A 194 3.99 23.31 -11.26
CA TYR A 194 4.89 23.76 -12.31
C TYR A 194 4.47 23.26 -13.70
N LEU A 195 4.08 21.99 -13.84
CA LEU A 195 3.64 21.40 -15.12
C LEU A 195 2.49 22.18 -15.80
N ARG A 196 1.64 22.84 -15.02
CA ARG A 196 0.52 23.62 -15.53
C ARG A 196 0.92 25.00 -16.06
N THR A 197 2.12 25.46 -15.73
CA THR A 197 2.65 26.77 -16.16
C THR A 197 3.09 26.75 -17.62
N PRO A 198 3.23 27.93 -18.27
CA PRO A 198 3.87 28.04 -19.58
C PRO A 198 5.27 27.43 -19.63
N GLU A 199 6.04 27.61 -18.56
CA GLU A 199 7.42 27.15 -18.44
C GLU A 199 7.50 25.63 -18.28
N GLY A 200 6.55 25.03 -17.54
CA GLY A 200 6.43 23.59 -17.34
C GLY A 200 5.69 22.82 -18.44
N GLY A 201 5.44 23.45 -19.60
CA GLY A 201 4.88 22.78 -20.78
C GLY A 201 3.37 22.85 -20.96
N ARG A 202 2.64 23.57 -20.09
CA ARG A 202 1.16 23.74 -20.14
C ARG A 202 0.39 22.42 -20.17
N ILE A 203 0.83 21.45 -19.38
CA ILE A 203 0.22 20.13 -19.31
C ILE A 203 -1.24 20.26 -18.85
N GLN A 204 -2.16 19.56 -19.52
CA GLN A 204 -3.56 19.51 -19.12
C GLN A 204 -3.74 18.55 -17.95
N LEU A 205 -3.87 19.09 -16.74
CA LEU A 205 -4.03 18.31 -15.50
C LEU A 205 -5.49 18.25 -15.07
N GLU A 206 -6.07 17.05 -15.07
CA GLU A 206 -7.43 16.74 -14.60
C GLU A 206 -7.34 15.97 -13.27
N LEU A 207 -7.01 16.71 -12.21
CA LEU A 207 -6.77 16.15 -10.86
C LEU A 207 -7.97 16.24 -9.92
N LEU A 208 -8.99 17.00 -10.30
CA LEU A 208 -10.18 17.21 -9.51
C LEU A 208 -11.29 16.28 -10.01
N PRO A 209 -12.00 15.58 -9.11
CA PRO A 209 -13.09 14.70 -9.50
C PRO A 209 -14.17 15.48 -10.25
N ASN A 210 -14.73 14.87 -11.31
CA ASN A 210 -15.85 15.39 -12.11
C ASN A 210 -15.55 16.58 -13.05
N GLN A 211 -14.30 16.94 -13.34
CA GLN A 211 -14.00 18.01 -14.31
C GLN A 211 -14.29 17.62 -15.77
N GLY A 212 -14.12 16.34 -16.14
CA GLY A 212 -14.34 15.86 -17.51
C GLY A 212 -15.78 15.96 -18.03
N MET A 213 -16.78 15.96 -17.14
CA MET A 213 -18.21 16.09 -17.49
C MET A 213 -18.61 17.54 -17.84
N LEU A 214 -17.94 18.54 -17.25
CA LEU A 214 -18.21 19.97 -17.50
C LEU A 214 -17.58 20.48 -18.79
N ILE A 215 -16.46 19.87 -19.22
CA ILE A 215 -15.71 20.31 -20.40
C ILE A 215 -16.38 19.84 -21.70
N LYS A 216 -17.05 18.68 -21.71
CA LYS A 216 -17.74 18.15 -22.91
C LYS A 216 -19.00 18.92 -23.32
N HIS A 217 -19.60 19.72 -22.44
CA HIS A 217 -20.88 20.38 -22.71
C HIS A 217 -20.81 21.91 -22.93
N HIS A 218 -19.68 22.59 -22.68
CA HIS A 218 -19.66 24.05 -22.71
C HIS A 218 -18.59 24.65 -23.63
N THR A 219 -19.08 25.33 -24.67
CA THR A 219 -18.37 26.33 -25.48
C THR A 219 -17.53 27.26 -24.59
N VAL A 220 -16.28 27.47 -24.97
CA VAL A 220 -15.30 28.34 -24.31
C VAL A 220 -15.88 29.74 -24.09
N THR A 221 -16.30 30.04 -22.86
CA THR A 221 -16.65 31.39 -22.42
C THR A 221 -15.64 31.83 -21.36
N ARG A 222 -15.17 33.09 -21.49
CA ARG A 222 -14.04 33.68 -20.75
C ARG A 222 -14.15 33.70 -19.21
N GLY A 223 -15.25 33.22 -18.63
CA GLY A 223 -15.49 33.12 -17.18
C GLY A 223 -15.23 31.74 -16.56
N ILE A 224 -15.44 30.65 -17.31
CA ILE A 224 -15.34 29.26 -16.78
C ILE A 224 -13.87 28.87 -16.53
N THR A 225 -12.97 29.31 -17.40
CA THR A 225 -11.53 29.02 -17.27
C THR A 225 -10.88 29.71 -16.07
N LYS A 226 -11.45 30.84 -15.58
CA LYS A 226 -11.03 31.45 -14.32
C LYS A 226 -11.46 30.60 -13.12
N GLY A 227 -12.68 30.05 -13.13
CA GLY A 227 -13.17 29.15 -12.08
C GLY A 227 -12.30 27.90 -11.95
N VAL A 228 -11.97 27.24 -13.07
CA VAL A 228 -11.13 26.03 -13.07
C VAL A 228 -9.71 26.29 -12.54
N LYS A 229 -9.13 27.46 -12.82
CA LYS A 229 -7.83 27.86 -12.27
C LYS A 229 -7.89 28.12 -10.77
N GLU A 230 -8.97 28.75 -10.32
CA GLU A 230 -9.18 29.07 -8.91
C GLU A 230 -9.49 27.82 -8.07
N ASP A 231 -10.28 26.89 -8.60
CA ASP A 231 -10.57 25.60 -7.97
C ASP A 231 -9.29 24.79 -7.76
N PHE A 232 -8.42 24.78 -8.77
CA PHE A 232 -7.12 24.13 -8.66
C PHE A 232 -6.23 24.79 -7.61
N ARG A 233 -6.17 26.12 -7.58
CA ARG A 233 -5.40 26.86 -6.57
C ARG A 233 -5.89 26.51 -5.16
N LEU A 234 -7.20 26.55 -4.93
CA LEU A 234 -7.81 26.22 -3.64
C LEU A 234 -7.59 24.76 -3.25
N ALA A 235 -7.67 23.84 -4.21
CA ALA A 235 -7.36 22.43 -3.96
C ALA A 235 -5.90 22.22 -3.58
N MET A 236 -4.97 22.91 -4.25
CA MET A 236 -3.55 22.85 -3.92
C MET A 236 -3.27 23.42 -2.52
N GLU A 237 -3.85 24.57 -2.17
CA GLU A 237 -3.72 25.15 -0.82
C GLU A 237 -4.25 24.22 0.27
N ARG A 238 -5.40 23.59 0.03
CA ARG A 238 -5.95 22.58 0.95
C ARG A 238 -5.07 21.35 1.05
N GLN A 239 -4.39 20.96 -0.03
CA GLN A 239 -3.52 19.80 -0.01
C GLN A 239 -2.19 20.09 0.69
N VAL A 240 -1.62 21.28 0.48
CA VAL A 240 -0.41 21.71 1.18
C VAL A 240 -0.64 21.80 2.69
N SER A 241 -1.82 22.18 3.16
CA SER A 241 -2.12 22.16 4.61
C SER A 241 -2.12 20.75 5.23
N ARG A 242 -2.17 19.70 4.40
CA ARG A 242 -2.08 18.28 4.78
C ARG A 242 -0.66 17.72 4.71
N CYS A 243 0.36 18.53 4.41
CA CYS A 243 1.75 18.06 4.30
C CYS A 243 2.30 17.41 5.59
N GLY A 244 1.71 17.74 6.74
CA GLY A 244 2.04 17.14 8.05
C GLY A 244 1.28 15.85 8.37
N GLU A 245 0.40 15.35 7.49
CA GLU A 245 -0.26 14.07 7.71
C GLU A 245 0.75 12.92 7.75
N ASN A 246 0.47 11.90 8.57
CA ASN A 246 1.28 10.69 8.60
C ASN A 246 1.19 9.98 7.25
N LEU A 247 2.30 10.00 6.49
CA LEU A 247 2.38 9.42 5.16
C LEU A 247 2.01 7.93 5.15
N LEU A 248 2.44 7.15 6.13
CA LEU A 248 2.11 5.73 6.21
C LEU A 248 0.60 5.52 6.35
N ALA A 249 -0.08 6.36 7.13
CA ALA A 249 -1.53 6.33 7.25
C ALA A 249 -2.24 6.75 5.95
N VAL A 250 -1.69 7.70 5.19
CA VAL A 250 -2.18 8.08 3.85
C VAL A 250 -2.05 6.89 2.88
N LEU A 251 -0.86 6.31 2.78
CA LEU A 251 -0.58 5.18 1.89
C LEU A 251 -1.38 3.94 2.26
N HIS A 252 -1.59 3.69 3.56
CA HIS A 252 -2.44 2.59 3.99
C HIS A 252 -3.90 2.76 3.52
N ARG A 253 -4.48 3.96 3.71
CA ARG A 253 -5.83 4.27 3.21
C ARG A 253 -5.91 4.10 1.70
N PHE A 254 -4.89 4.56 0.97
CA PHE A 254 -4.77 4.36 -0.46
C PHE A 254 -4.78 2.86 -0.83
N CYS A 255 -3.90 2.06 -0.22
CA CYS A 255 -3.81 0.62 -0.48
C CYS A 255 -5.12 -0.11 -0.16
N ILE A 256 -5.86 0.27 0.89
CA ILE A 256 -7.17 -0.33 1.19
C ILE A 256 -8.21 0.03 0.12
N ASN A 257 -8.32 1.31 -0.22
CA ASN A 257 -9.38 1.84 -1.07
C ASN A 257 -9.18 1.42 -2.52
N GLU A 258 -7.93 1.42 -2.98
CA GLU A 258 -7.56 1.15 -4.37
C GLU A 258 -7.06 -0.29 -4.60
N LYS A 259 -7.17 -1.17 -3.58
CA LYS A 259 -6.61 -2.53 -3.61
C LYS A 259 -6.94 -3.32 -4.86
N ILE A 260 -8.18 -3.22 -5.36
CA ILE A 260 -8.65 -4.00 -6.51
C ILE A 260 -7.91 -3.56 -7.76
N ILE A 261 -7.80 -2.25 -7.97
CA ILE A 261 -7.14 -1.68 -9.14
C ILE A 261 -5.64 -1.94 -9.05
N ILE A 262 -5.03 -1.76 -7.88
CA ILE A 262 -3.62 -2.09 -7.65
C ILE A 262 -3.35 -3.56 -8.02
N ILE A 263 -4.16 -4.50 -7.51
CA ILE A 263 -4.03 -5.94 -7.81
C ILE A 263 -4.26 -6.25 -9.29
N GLN A 264 -5.23 -5.60 -9.96
CA GLN A 264 -5.50 -5.82 -11.38
C GLN A 264 -4.46 -5.20 -12.31
N SER A 265 -3.79 -4.15 -11.82
CA SER A 265 -2.70 -3.49 -12.54
C SER A 265 -1.37 -4.23 -12.37
N LEU A 266 -1.22 -5.04 -11.32
CA LEU A 266 -0.07 -5.91 -11.10
C LEU A 266 -0.09 -7.08 -12.12
N PRO A 267 0.99 -7.29 -12.90
CA PRO A 267 1.09 -8.40 -13.85
C PRO A 267 1.18 -9.78 -13.19
#